data_AF-A0A5N5T4H3-F1
#
_entry.id   AF-A0A5N5T4H3-F1
#
_cell.length_a   1.000
_cell.length_b   1.000
_cell.length_c   1.000
_cell.angle_alpha   90.00
_cell.angle_beta   90.00
_cell.angle_gamma   90.00
#
_symmetry.space_group_name_H-M   'P 1'
#
loop_
_entity.id
_entity.type
_entity.pdbx_description
1 polymer ?
#
loop_
_entity_poly.entity_id
_entity_poly.type
_entity_poly.pdbx_seq_one_letter_code
_entity_poly.pdbx_strand_id
1 'polypeptide(L)'
;MVVSILIPLAGFVKARVSNTRVDNTVFRFHYRWTTSFCYLCCALVAASDFIGAPIECDNASKAITTFCWVTSTYTINTTTKDCKRFSLL
;
A
#
# COMPACT_ATOMS: atom_id res chain seq x y z
N MET A 1 1.17 -8.68 -14.48
CA MET A 1 0.33 -7.60 -13.91
C MET A 1 1.16 -6.39 -13.43
N VAL A 2 2.35 -6.59 -12.85
CA VAL A 2 3.30 -5.50 -12.51
C VAL A 2 3.86 -4.73 -13.71
N VAL A 3 4.05 -5.37 -14.87
CA VAL A 3 4.55 -4.71 -16.09
C VAL A 3 3.63 -3.56 -16.55
N SER A 4 2.32 -3.71 -16.39
CA SER A 4 1.33 -2.68 -16.74
C SER A 4 1.43 -1.41 -15.89
N ILE A 5 1.95 -1.54 -14.66
CA ILE A 5 2.15 -0.44 -13.71
C ILE A 5 3.43 0.36 -14.07
N LEU A 6 4.42 -0.27 -14.71
CA LEU A 6 5.68 0.39 -15.09
C LEU A 6 5.56 1.26 -16.36
N ILE A 7 4.59 0.99 -17.23
CA ILE A 7 4.36 1.73 -18.49
C ILE A 7 4.01 3.22 -18.26
N PRO A 8 3.08 3.58 -17.36
CA PRO A 8 2.77 5.00 -17.10
C PRO A 8 3.92 5.77 -16.44
N LEU A 9 4.79 5.12 -15.64
CA LEU A 9 5.98 5.75 -15.06
C LEU A 9 6.95 6.27 -16.14
N ALA A 10 7.09 5.56 -17.26
CA ALA A 10 7.89 6.04 -18.39
C ALA A 10 7.31 7.32 -19.02
N GLY A 11 5.98 7.48 -19.00
CA GLY A 11 5.29 8.70 -19.45
C GLY A 11 5.53 9.89 -18.53
N PHE A 12 5.58 9.66 -17.21
CA PHE A 12 5.93 10.71 -16.24
C PHE A 12 7.37 11.21 -16.43
N VAL A 13 8.34 10.32 -16.71
CA VAL A 13 9.75 10.69 -16.93
C VAL A 13 9.97 11.38 -18.28
N LYS A 14 9.19 11.05 -19.32
CA LYS A 14 9.26 11.71 -20.64
C LYS A 14 8.75 13.16 -20.54
N ALA A 15 9.65 14.09 -20.21
CA ALA A 15 9.36 15.51 -20.23
C ALA A 15 9.19 16.01 -21.67
N ARG A 16 7.94 16.07 -22.15
CA ARG A 16 7.59 16.86 -23.34
C ARG A 16 7.81 18.33 -22.98
N VAL A 17 8.88 18.93 -23.49
CA VAL A 17 9.15 20.35 -23.35
C VAL A 17 8.36 21.05 -24.46
N SER A 18 7.16 21.53 -24.16
CA SER A 18 6.51 22.53 -25.00
C SER A 18 7.29 23.83 -24.89
N ASN A 19 7.51 24.51 -26.01
CA ASN A 19 8.33 25.72 -26.10
C ASN A 19 7.69 26.91 -25.33
N THR A 20 6.39 26.85 -25.07
CA THR A 20 5.64 27.80 -24.24
C THR A 20 5.68 27.39 -22.76
N ARG A 21 6.37 28.19 -21.94
CA ARG A 21 6.46 28.03 -20.47
C ARG A 21 5.53 29.03 -19.79
N VAL A 22 4.39 28.55 -19.30
CA VAL A 22 3.42 29.36 -18.52
C VAL A 22 3.60 29.18 -17.01
N ASP A 23 4.18 28.05 -16.57
CA ASP A 23 4.21 27.67 -15.15
C ASP A 23 5.57 27.92 -14.46
N ASN A 24 5.51 28.25 -13.17
CA ASN A 24 6.69 28.36 -12.31
C ASN A 24 7.35 26.98 -12.07
N THR A 25 8.67 26.96 -11.88
CA THR A 25 9.50 25.77 -11.67
C THR A 25 9.03 24.89 -10.50
N VAL A 26 8.49 25.50 -9.44
CA VAL A 26 7.95 24.82 -8.26
C VAL A 26 6.70 24.02 -8.59
N PHE A 27 5.73 24.62 -9.28
CA PHE A 27 4.53 23.91 -9.74
C PHE A 27 4.89 22.75 -10.68
N ARG A 28 5.94 22.94 -11.48
CA ARG A 28 6.49 21.91 -12.36
C ARG A 28 7.10 20.72 -11.65
N PHE A 29 7.76 20.95 -10.53
CA PHE A 29 8.24 19.85 -9.70
C PHE A 29 7.07 19.13 -9.01
N HIS A 30 6.05 19.87 -8.55
CA HIS A 30 4.88 19.29 -7.90
C HIS A 30 4.16 18.30 -8.82
N TYR A 31 3.65 18.70 -10.00
CA TYR A 31 2.87 17.76 -10.82
C TYR A 31 3.67 16.57 -11.38
N ARG A 32 5.00 16.69 -11.47
CA ARG A 32 5.88 15.67 -12.05
C ARG A 32 6.42 14.71 -10.99
N TRP A 33 6.93 15.25 -9.89
CA TRP A 33 7.72 14.49 -8.92
C TRP A 33 6.86 13.89 -7.81
N THR A 34 5.98 14.68 -7.19
CA THR A 34 5.12 14.16 -6.10
C THR A 34 4.14 13.11 -6.64
N THR A 35 3.55 13.35 -7.81
CA THR A 35 2.68 12.36 -8.48
C THR A 35 3.40 11.05 -8.77
N SER A 36 4.64 11.10 -9.26
CA SER A 36 5.44 9.90 -9.54
C SER A 36 5.81 9.14 -8.26
N PHE A 37 6.16 9.87 -7.20
CA PHE A 37 6.49 9.28 -5.90
C PHE A 37 5.28 8.58 -5.26
N CYS A 38 4.13 9.24 -5.20
CA CYS A 38 2.90 8.64 -4.69
C CYS A 38 2.50 7.39 -5.49
N TYR A 39 2.64 7.44 -6.82
CA TYR A 39 2.35 6.29 -7.68
C TYR A 39 3.28 5.11 -7.40
N LEU A 40 4.58 5.36 -7.23
CA LEU A 40 5.56 4.34 -6.85
C LEU A 40 5.22 3.70 -5.49
N CYS A 41 4.85 4.50 -4.50
CA CYS A 41 4.42 3.98 -3.19
C CYS A 41 3.18 3.10 -3.30
N CYS A 42 2.16 3.52 -4.05
CA CYS A 42 0.97 2.71 -4.29
C CYS A 42 1.30 1.40 -5.03
N ALA A 43 2.19 1.45 -6.03
CA ALA A 43 2.63 0.29 -6.77
C ALA A 43 3.40 -0.72 -5.89
N LEU A 44 4.24 -0.23 -4.97
CA LEU A 44 4.99 -1.05 -4.01
C LEU A 44 4.04 -1.77 -3.04
N VAL A 45 3.03 -1.08 -2.51
CA VAL A 45 2.03 -1.68 -1.62
C VAL A 45 1.17 -2.71 -2.37
N ALA A 46 0.73 -2.40 -3.59
CA ALA A 46 0.00 -3.38 -4.40
C ALA A 46 0.84 -4.62 -4.72
N ALA A 47 2.17 -4.49 -4.85
CA ALA A 47 3.08 -5.61 -5.06
C ALA A 47 3.19 -6.54 -3.84
N SER A 48 3.06 -6.01 -2.62
CA SER A 48 3.11 -6.85 -1.41
C SER A 48 1.93 -7.82 -1.28
N ASP A 49 0.78 -7.52 -1.86
CA ASP A 49 -0.38 -8.44 -1.89
C ASP A 49 -0.16 -9.67 -2.78
N PHE A 50 0.90 -9.69 -3.62
CA PHE A 50 1.21 -10.80 -4.53
C PHE A 50 2.30 -11.75 -4.02
N ILE A 51 3.12 -11.33 -3.04
CA ILE A 51 4.35 -12.04 -2.63
C ILE A 51 4.20 -12.77 -1.28
N GLY A 52 3.08 -12.60 -0.56
CA GLY A 52 2.82 -13.32 0.69
C GLY A 52 1.35 -13.39 1.07
N ALA A 53 1.02 -14.31 1.98
CA ALA A 53 -0.26 -14.27 2.69
C ALA A 53 -0.22 -13.06 3.64
N PRO A 54 -1.13 -12.09 3.48
CA PRO A 54 -0.94 -10.78 4.10
C PRO A 54 -1.26 -10.77 5.61
N ILE A 55 -1.86 -11.85 6.12
CA ILE A 55 -1.95 -12.25 7.55
C ILE A 55 -2.33 -13.74 7.59
N GLU A 56 -1.69 -14.54 8.46
CA GLU A 56 -2.13 -15.89 8.81
C GLU A 56 -2.65 -15.92 10.24
N CYS A 57 -3.85 -16.46 10.46
CA CYS A 57 -4.47 -16.55 11.77
C CYS A 57 -4.36 -17.98 12.30
N ASP A 58 -3.96 -18.11 13.56
CA ASP A 58 -3.72 -19.40 14.22
C ASP A 58 -5.03 -20.19 14.28
N ASN A 59 -5.04 -21.41 13.72
CA ASN A 59 -6.17 -22.35 13.65
C ASN A 59 -7.23 -22.16 12.54
N ALA A 60 -6.86 -21.79 11.31
CA ALA A 60 -7.83 -21.38 10.29
C ALA A 60 -7.67 -21.98 8.88
N SER A 61 -8.77 -22.53 8.36
CA SER A 61 -8.98 -22.76 6.93
C SER A 61 -8.93 -21.44 6.14
N LYS A 62 -8.70 -21.51 4.82
CA LYS A 62 -8.49 -20.32 3.94
C LYS A 62 -9.59 -19.25 4.04
N ALA A 63 -10.82 -19.65 4.40
CA ALA A 63 -11.94 -18.74 4.62
C ALA A 63 -11.76 -17.85 5.87
N ILE A 64 -11.28 -18.43 6.97
CA ILE A 64 -11.05 -17.70 8.22
C ILE A 64 -9.85 -16.76 8.05
N THR A 65 -8.79 -17.17 7.34
CA THR A 65 -7.66 -16.29 6.99
C THR A 65 -8.12 -15.07 6.18
N THR A 66 -9.02 -15.27 5.21
CA THR A 66 -9.60 -14.15 4.43
C THR A 66 -10.46 -13.23 5.30
N PHE A 67 -11.23 -13.79 6.22
CA PHE A 67 -12.03 -13.00 7.16
C PHE A 67 -11.15 -12.14 8.07
N CYS A 68 -10.08 -12.72 8.59
CA CYS A 68 -9.07 -12.05 9.43
C CYS A 68 -8.37 -10.90 8.68
N TRP A 69 -8.17 -11.06 7.36
CA TRP A 69 -7.56 -10.04 6.50
C TRP A 69 -8.49 -8.85 6.23
N VAL A 70 -9.78 -9.09 5.99
CA VAL A 70 -10.74 -8.02 5.62
C VAL A 70 -11.27 -7.27 6.85
N THR A 71 -11.40 -7.97 7.98
CA THR A 71 -11.85 -7.37 9.25
C THR A 71 -10.71 -6.60 9.92
N SER A 72 -11.01 -5.39 10.45
CA SER A 72 -10.05 -4.63 11.24
C SER A 72 -9.65 -5.38 12.52
N THR A 73 -8.34 -5.52 12.74
CA THR A 73 -7.78 -6.11 13.96
C THR A 73 -7.34 -5.01 14.93
N TYR A 74 -7.40 -5.31 16.23
CA TYR A 74 -6.87 -4.44 17.27
C TYR A 74 -5.86 -5.23 18.09
N THR A 75 -4.75 -4.58 18.45
CA THR A 75 -3.71 -5.18 19.28
C THR A 75 -4.05 -4.99 20.74
N ILE A 76 -4.12 -6.11 21.47
CA ILE A 76 -4.30 -6.13 22.91
C ILE A 76 -2.92 -6.35 23.53
N ASN A 77 -2.42 -5.37 24.27
CA ASN A 77 -1.22 -5.53 25.08
C ASN A 77 -1.55 -6.42 26.28
N THR A 78 -1.44 -7.74 26.10
CA THR A 78 -1.65 -8.68 27.19
C THR A 78 -0.47 -8.57 28.16
N THR A 79 -0.61 -7.72 29.18
CA THR A 79 0.07 -8.07 30.44
C THR A 79 -0.52 -9.43 30.84
N THR A 80 0.30 -10.35 31.30
CA THR A 80 -0.06 -11.77 31.50
C THR A 80 -1.28 -12.02 32.40
N LYS A 81 -1.81 -10.98 33.06
CA LYS A 81 -3.07 -11.03 33.84
C LYS A 81 -4.34 -10.86 32.99
N ASP A 82 -4.26 -10.18 31.85
CA ASP A 82 -5.42 -9.83 31.03
C ASP A 82 -5.84 -10.96 30.08
N CYS A 83 -4.90 -11.82 29.67
CA CYS A 83 -5.18 -12.97 28.80
C CYS A 83 -6.13 -14.00 29.46
N LYS A 84 -6.05 -14.21 30.78
CA LYS A 84 -7.00 -15.10 31.49
C LYS A 84 -8.38 -14.48 31.69
N ARG A 85 -8.50 -13.15 31.67
CA ARG A 85 -9.79 -12.46 31.88
C ARG A 85 -10.67 -12.51 30.63
N PHE A 86 -10.06 -12.41 29.45
CA PHE A 86 -10.77 -12.46 28.16
C PHE A 86 -11.20 -13.88 27.75
N SER A 87 -10.58 -14.94 28.29
CA SER A 87 -10.98 -16.33 28.07
C SER A 87 -12.09 -16.83 29.02
N LEU A 88 -12.51 -16.02 30.00
CA LEU A 88 -13.53 -16.36 31.02
C LEU A 88 -14.77 -15.45 30.97
N LEU A 89 -14.84 -14.55 29.97
CA LEU A 89 -16.05 -13.87 29.52
C LEU A 89 -16.45 -14.45 28.16
#